data_AF-A0A653C166-F1
#
_entry.id   AF-A0A653C166-F1
#
_cell.length_a   1.000
_cell.length_b   1.000
_cell.length_c   1.000
_cell.angle_alpha   90.00
_cell.angle_beta   90.00
_cell.angle_gamma   90.00
#
_symmetry.space_group_name_H-M   'P 1'
#
loop_
_entity.id
_entity.type
_entity.pdbx_description
1 polymer ?
#
loop_
_entity_poly.entity_id
_entity_poly.type
_entity_poly.pdbx_seq_one_letter_code
_entity_poly.pdbx_strand_id
1 'polypeptide(L)' 'RRKICVNRLWRAREEEGEFHTAVARLKDDPEKFVRYFRMNFLKFDNLLKLVKPHIQKQNTVLRRFRALL' A
#
# COMPACT_ATOMS: atom_id res chain seq x y z
N ARG A 1 -21.31 24.22 -4.49
CA ARG A 1 -20.02 23.47 -4.54
C ARG A 1 -19.88 22.64 -3.25
N ARG A 2 -19.82 21.30 -3.32
CA ARG A 2 -19.53 20.47 -2.13
C ARG A 2 -18.05 20.62 -1.76
N LYS A 3 -17.73 20.99 -0.51
CA LYS A 3 -16.35 20.91 0.00
C LYS A 3 -16.01 19.44 0.20
N ILE A 4 -15.29 18.84 -0.75
CA ILE A 4 -14.76 17.49 -0.57
C ILE A 4 -13.60 17.61 0.43
N CYS A 5 -13.85 17.22 1.68
CA CYS A 5 -12.82 17.19 2.71
C CYS A 5 -11.93 15.96 2.48
N VAL A 6 -10.95 16.12 1.58
CA VAL A 6 -9.94 15.10 1.35
C VAL A 6 -8.97 15.14 2.54
N ASN A 7 -8.84 14.00 3.24
CA ASN A 7 -7.88 13.82 4.34
C ASN A 7 -6.48 14.22 3.83
N ARG A 8 -5.69 14.91 4.67
CA ARG A 8 -4.32 15.32 4.31
C ARG A 8 -3.48 14.15 3.83
N LEU A 9 -3.66 12.97 4.43
CA LEU A 9 -2.98 11.74 4.01
C LEU A 9 -3.25 11.37 2.55
N TRP A 10 -4.42 11.69 2.02
CA TRP A 10 -4.80 11.39 0.63
C TRP A 10 -4.27 12.43 -0.34
N ARG A 11 -4.10 13.68 0.10
CA ARG A 11 -3.51 14.74 -0.72
C ARG A 11 -2.03 14.50 -0.99
N ALA A 12 -1.31 13.98 0.00
CA ALA A 12 0.14 13.77 -0.12
C ALA A 12 0.51 12.46 -0.84
N ARG A 13 -0.46 11.70 -1.37
CA ARG A 13 -0.21 10.42 -2.07
C ARG A 13 0.63 10.57 -3.32
N GLU A 14 0.37 11.60 -4.11
CA GLU A 14 1.13 11.84 -5.35
C GLU A 14 2.59 12.21 -5.05
N GLU A 15 2.81 12.98 -3.98
CA GLU A 15 4.14 13.46 -3.60
C GLU A 15 4.98 12.41 -2.85
N GLU A 16 4.35 11.62 -1.97
CA GLU A 16 5.05 10.74 -1.03
C GLU A 16 4.95 9.25 -1.38
N GLY A 17 4.40 8.95 -2.56
CA GLY A 17 4.21 7.61 -3.08
C GLY A 17 2.79 7.09 -2.83
N GLU A 18 2.10 6.72 -3.91
CA GLU A 18 0.64 6.52 -3.93
C GLU A 18 0.14 5.52 -2.87
N PHE A 19 0.92 4.47 -2.60
CA PHE A 19 0.49 3.38 -1.72
C PHE A 19 1.58 2.84 -0.77
N HIS A 20 2.86 3.16 -1.01
CA HIS A 20 3.98 2.58 -0.26
C HIS A 20 4.05 3.05 1.19
N THR A 21 3.58 4.28 1.47
CA THR A 21 3.66 4.89 2.81
C THR A 21 2.37 4.71 3.62
N ALA A 22 1.27 4.32 2.99
CA ALA A 22 -0.06 4.31 3.60
C ALA A 22 -0.16 3.32 4.78
N VAL A 23 0.39 2.11 4.63
CA VAL A 23 0.39 1.11 5.72
C VAL A 23 1.22 1.61 6.90
N ALA A 24 2.43 2.11 6.65
CA ALA A 24 3.33 2.58 7.70
C ALA A 24 2.75 3.75 8.51
N ARG A 25 2.01 4.65 7.87
CA ARG A 25 1.39 5.82 8.52
C ARG A 25 0.12 5.52 9.30
N LEU A 26 -0.59 4.47 8.90
CA LEU A 26 -1.89 4.13 9.47
C LEU A 26 -1.81 3.01 10.49
N LYS A 27 -0.72 2.23 10.55
CA LYS A 27 -0.61 1.06 11.44
C LYS A 27 -0.83 1.42 12.92
N ASP A 28 -0.43 2.63 13.33
CA ASP A 28 -0.51 3.09 14.72
C ASP A 28 -1.87 3.76 15.04
N ASP A 29 -2.77 3.92 14.04
CA ASP A 29 -4.12 4.47 14.19
C ASP A 29 -5.15 3.45 13.68
N PRO A 30 -5.65 2.54 14.56
CA PRO A 30 -6.55 1.46 14.17
C PRO A 30 -7.85 1.94 13.50
N GLU A 31 -8.41 3.07 13.94
CA GLU A 31 -9.64 3.61 13.38
C GLU A 31 -9.43 4.11 11.95
N LYS A 32 -8.37 4.89 11.70
CA LYS A 32 -8.05 5.33 10.35
C LYS A 32 -7.62 4.17 9.47
N PHE A 33 -6.93 3.17 10.02
CA PHE A 33 -6.57 1.96 9.30
C PHE A 33 -7.82 1.22 8.80
N VAL A 34 -8.80 0.95 9.68
CA VAL A 34 -10.07 0.32 9.31
C VAL A 34 -10.85 1.18 8.31
N ARG A 35 -10.90 2.50 8.51
CA ARG A 35 -11.59 3.41 7.59
C ARG A 35 -11.02 3.36 6.17
N TYR A 36 -9.70 3.19 6.06
CA TYR A 36 -9.01 3.15 4.78
C TYR A 36 -9.01 1.77 4.13
N PHE A 37 -8.46 0.78 4.81
CA PHE A 37 -8.30 -0.58 4.29
C PHE A 37 -9.56 -1.44 4.42
N ARG A 38 -10.61 -0.90 5.07
CA ARG A 38 -11.89 -1.60 5.34
C ARG A 38 -11.72 -2.90 6.14
N MET A 39 -10.61 -3.02 6.86
CA MET A 39 -10.29 -4.13 7.74
C MET A 39 -9.27 -3.69 8.79
N ASN A 40 -9.20 -4.41 9.91
CA ASN A 40 -8.17 -4.15 10.92
C ASN A 40 -6.77 -4.61 10.43
N PHE A 41 -5.74 -4.15 11.13
CA PHE A 41 -4.35 -4.45 10.79
C PHE A 41 -4.05 -5.96 10.80
N LEU A 42 -4.57 -6.71 11.77
CA LEU A 42 -4.33 -8.15 11.88
C LEU A 42 -4.88 -8.92 10.67
N LYS A 43 -6.11 -8.62 10.24
CA LYS A 43 -6.73 -9.22 9.06
C LYS A 43 -5.97 -8.86 7.79
N PHE A 44 -5.51 -7.61 7.69
CA PHE A 44 -4.68 -7.16 6.59
C PHE A 44 -3.35 -7.92 6.53
N ASP A 45 -2.63 -8.04 7.64
CA ASP A 45 -1.34 -8.74 7.72
C ASP A 45 -1.47 -10.23 7.38
N ASN A 46 -2.54 -10.88 7.87
CA ASN A 46 -2.83 -12.27 7.51
C ASN A 46 -3.10 -12.44 6.01
N LEU A 47 -3.90 -11.56 5.42
CA LEU A 47 -4.14 -11.59 3.97
C LEU A 47 -2.85 -11.33 3.18
N LEU A 48 -2.03 -10.39 3.63
CA LEU A 48 -0.75 -10.08 3.00
C LEU A 48 0.17 -11.31 3.02
N LYS A 49 0.26 -12.06 4.12
CA LYS A 49 1.06 -13.29 4.18
C LYS A 49 0.63 -14.34 3.16
N LEU A 50 -0.67 -14.49 2.94
CA LEU A 50 -1.21 -15.45 1.95
C LEU A 50 -0.92 -15.02 0.51
N VAL A 51 -1.06 -13.71 0.22
CA VAL A 51 -0.98 -13.20 -1.15
C VAL A 51 0.46 -12.87 -1.56
N LYS A 52 1.31 -12.44 -0.62
CA LYS A 52 2.69 -11.98 -0.85
C LYS A 52 3.53 -12.93 -1.73
N PRO A 53 3.53 -14.26 -1.53
CA PRO A 53 4.30 -15.18 -2.38
C PRO A 53 3.94 -15.10 -3.87
N HIS A 54 2.69 -14.73 -4.17
CA HIS A 54 2.12 -14.71 -5.52
C HIS A 54 2.19 -13.33 -6.18
N ILE A 55 2.18 -12.24 -5.41
CA ILE A 55 2.20 -10.86 -5.93
C ILE A 55 3.58 -10.19 -5.86
N GLN A 56 4.56 -10.84 -5.25
CA GLN A 56 5.91 -10.31 -5.19
C GLN A 56 6.57 -10.32 -6.58
N LYS A 57 7.38 -9.31 -6.84
CA LYS A 57 8.17 -9.19 -8.08
C LYS A 57 9.08 -10.41 -8.22
N GLN A 58 8.81 -11.28 -9.19
CA GLN A 58 9.68 -12.40 -9.50
C GLN A 58 10.78 -12.01 -10.50
N ASN A 59 11.94 -12.65 -10.40
CA ASN A 59 13.00 -12.53 -11.38
C ASN A 59 12.66 -13.40 -12.59
N THR A 60 12.07 -12.77 -13.60
CA THR A 60 11.72 -13.42 -14.87
C THR A 60 12.89 -13.35 -15.86
N VAL A 61 12.82 -14.16 -16.93
CA VAL A 61 13.82 -14.18 -18.02
C VAL A 61 14.00 -12.78 -18.64
N LEU A 62 12.91 -12.03 -18.81
CA LEU A 62 12.92 -10.65 -19.31
C LEU A 62 13.59 -9.65 -18.35
N ARG A 63 13.76 -9.99 -17.07
CA ARG A 63 14.43 -9.14 -16.08
C ARG A 63 15.95 -9.37 -16.03
N ARG A 64 16.44 -10.59 -16.26
CA ARG A 64 17.89 -10.88 -16.34
C ARG A 64 18.56 -10.20 -17.54
N PHE A 65 17.84 -10.05 -18.65
CA PHE A 65 18.38 -9.45 -19.88
C PHE A 65 18.77 -7.96 -19.78
N ARG A 66 18.38 -7.25 -18.71
CA ARG A 66 18.76 -5.84 -18.50
C ARG A 66 20.08 -5.64 -17.74
N ALA A 67 20.69 -6.71 -17.21
CA ALA A 67 21.92 -6.59 -16.41
C ALA A 67 23.22 -6.83 -17.21
N LEU A 68 23.12 -7.00 -18.54
CA LEU A 68 24.23 -7.32 -19.44
C LEU A 68 24.44 -6.31 -20.58
N LEU A 69 23.78 -5.14 -20.52
CA LEU A 69 24.03 -3.98 -21.37
C LEU A 69 24.43 -2.80 -20.48
#